data_AF-C7QZN4-F1
#
_entry.id   AF-C7QZN4-F1
#
_cell.length_a   1.000
_cell.length_b   1.000
_cell.length_c   1.000
_cell.angle_alpha   90.00
_cell.angle_beta   90.00
_cell.angle_gamma   90.00
#
_symmetry.space_group_name_H-M   'P 1'
#
loop_
_entity.id
_entity.type
_entity.pdbx_description
1 polymer ?
#
loop_
_entity_poly.entity_id
_entity_poly.type
_entity_poly.pdbx_seq_one_letter_code
_entity_poly.pdbx_strand_id
1 'polypeptide(L)'
;MKKVLIALSVVFCVTACGQSSNASTSDAPVEAAELDATVGEVVLPFDRFAMTSWEEDVLMSATGATINVCAADKAVETKTVLPTDKRVHDEIYASEHYFGPWTEAQANRWGFVPPMTDADLFYNGIEGGPQNAPEAMFLSEEHNYTPEDEEVIGECRDSSSWVDLSASLTSESPWLTDYPIFEETWKEHEEAVRIIGELSQCLTDNNLVPLKETPWLPTGSQSNLIDEEQIDMAVTVVDCKKSLDFTQRIANVEASLQQPLVEKYSREMQEHRSAIDEMMPQAEKLIAEHPEVFFERNPKFGQ
;
A
#
# COMPACT_ATOMS: atom_id res chain seq x y z
N MET A 1 -68.86 -5.87 34.17
CA MET A 1 -68.70 -5.77 32.70
C MET A 1 -67.62 -6.75 32.30
N LYS A 2 -67.94 -7.69 31.40
CA LYS A 2 -67.02 -8.71 30.88
C LYS A 2 -65.94 -8.06 30.03
N LYS A 3 -64.67 -8.43 30.24
CA LYS A 3 -63.64 -8.40 29.19
C LYS A 3 -62.90 -9.74 29.22
N VAL A 4 -63.10 -10.48 28.14
CA VAL A 4 -62.36 -11.68 27.75
C VAL A 4 -61.12 -11.20 27.03
N LEU A 5 -59.94 -11.69 27.39
CA LEU A 5 -58.80 -11.71 26.48
C LEU A 5 -58.15 -13.09 26.54
N ILE A 6 -58.05 -13.68 25.35
CA ILE A 6 -57.53 -14.99 25.02
C ILE A 6 -56.01 -14.84 24.85
N ALA A 7 -55.21 -15.66 25.55
CA ALA A 7 -53.79 -15.78 25.29
C ALA A 7 -53.51 -17.16 24.68
N LEU A 8 -52.98 -17.10 23.46
CA LEU A 8 -52.66 -18.20 22.55
C LEU A 8 -51.39 -18.92 23.05
N SER A 9 -51.45 -20.22 23.29
CA SER A 9 -50.26 -21.05 23.52
C SER A 9 -49.74 -21.58 22.17
N VAL A 10 -48.60 -21.06 21.71
CA VAL A 10 -47.88 -21.59 20.55
C VAL A 10 -46.75 -22.50 21.05
N VAL A 11 -46.86 -23.78 20.73
CA VAL A 11 -45.83 -24.80 20.94
C VAL A 11 -44.86 -24.72 19.75
N PHE A 12 -43.61 -24.35 20.01
CA PHE A 12 -42.53 -24.45 19.02
C PHE A 12 -41.85 -25.81 19.16
N CYS A 13 -42.04 -26.69 18.19
CA CYS A 13 -41.21 -27.87 17.98
C CYS A 13 -39.85 -27.43 17.43
N VAL A 14 -38.78 -27.65 18.18
CA VAL A 14 -37.40 -27.53 17.68
C VAL A 14 -36.99 -28.89 17.12
N THR A 15 -37.11 -29.06 15.81
CA THR A 15 -36.47 -30.17 15.08
C THR A 15 -35.03 -29.78 14.75
N ALA A 16 -34.07 -30.43 15.40
CA ALA A 16 -32.65 -30.37 15.04
C ALA A 16 -32.40 -31.23 13.80
N CYS A 17 -32.25 -30.60 12.64
CA CYS A 17 -31.61 -31.21 11.49
C CYS A 17 -30.14 -30.76 11.48
N GLY A 18 -29.25 -31.68 11.85
CA GLY A 18 -27.82 -31.55 11.58
C GLY A 18 -27.60 -31.58 10.08
N GLN A 19 -27.30 -30.42 9.51
CA GLN A 19 -26.83 -30.30 8.15
C GLN A 19 -25.31 -30.22 8.22
N SER A 20 -24.67 -31.32 7.81
CA SER A 20 -23.25 -31.36 7.51
C SER A 20 -22.98 -30.34 6.41
N SER A 21 -22.42 -29.19 6.78
CA SER A 21 -21.87 -28.22 5.86
C SER A 21 -20.68 -28.87 5.18
N ASN A 22 -20.89 -29.47 4.01
CA ASN A 22 -19.83 -29.60 3.04
C ASN A 22 -19.34 -28.18 2.76
N ALA A 23 -18.13 -27.87 3.21
CA ALA A 23 -17.41 -26.69 2.73
C ALA A 23 -17.32 -26.85 1.21
N SER A 24 -18.18 -26.13 0.50
CA SER A 24 -18.01 -25.90 -0.92
C SER A 24 -16.68 -25.17 -1.04
N THR A 25 -15.66 -25.86 -1.52
CA THR A 25 -14.53 -25.24 -2.20
C THR A 25 -15.16 -24.37 -3.29
N SER A 26 -15.24 -23.07 -3.05
CA SER A 26 -15.75 -22.15 -4.06
C SER A 26 -14.75 -22.12 -5.20
N ASP A 27 -15.17 -22.61 -6.37
CA ASP A 27 -14.60 -22.26 -7.67
C ASP A 27 -14.82 -20.75 -7.93
N ALA A 28 -14.31 -19.89 -7.03
CA ALA A 28 -14.29 -18.46 -7.29
C ALA A 28 -13.31 -18.27 -8.46
N PRO A 29 -13.77 -17.66 -9.57
CA PRO A 29 -12.90 -17.46 -10.73
C PRO A 29 -11.66 -16.67 -10.30
N VAL A 30 -10.52 -16.99 -10.92
CA VAL A 30 -9.30 -16.18 -10.81
C VAL A 30 -9.69 -14.73 -11.06
N GLU A 31 -9.60 -13.90 -10.03
CA GLU A 31 -9.83 -12.48 -10.22
C GLU A 31 -8.66 -11.94 -11.04
N ALA A 32 -8.97 -11.41 -12.22
CA ALA A 32 -7.98 -10.77 -13.05
C ALA A 32 -7.42 -9.53 -12.33
N ALA A 33 -6.20 -9.13 -12.67
CA ALA A 33 -5.65 -7.88 -12.16
C ALA A 33 -6.50 -6.69 -12.65
N GLU A 34 -6.77 -5.76 -11.76
CA GLU A 34 -7.48 -4.52 -12.06
C GLU A 34 -6.47 -3.39 -12.27
N LEU A 35 -6.65 -2.59 -13.32
CA LEU A 35 -5.77 -1.47 -13.65
C LEU A 35 -6.55 -0.16 -13.56
N ASP A 36 -6.04 0.81 -12.81
CA ASP A 36 -6.46 2.20 -12.91
C ASP A 36 -5.41 3.00 -13.71
N ALA A 37 -5.71 3.18 -15.00
CA ALA A 37 -4.84 3.93 -15.91
C ALA A 37 -4.75 5.44 -15.60
N THR A 38 -5.60 5.97 -14.71
CA THR A 38 -5.60 7.39 -14.32
C THR A 38 -4.47 7.69 -13.36
N VAL A 39 -4.35 6.88 -12.30
CA VAL A 39 -3.33 7.03 -11.26
C VAL A 39 -2.14 6.10 -11.47
N GLY A 40 -2.26 5.15 -12.39
CA GLY A 40 -1.22 4.17 -12.67
C GLY A 40 -1.16 3.05 -11.63
N GLU A 41 -2.29 2.68 -11.05
CA GLU A 41 -2.40 1.61 -10.06
C GLU A 41 -2.67 0.25 -10.72
N VAL A 42 -2.03 -0.79 -10.19
CA VAL A 42 -2.32 -2.20 -10.50
C VAL A 42 -2.76 -2.85 -9.20
N VAL A 43 -3.99 -3.36 -9.16
CA VAL A 43 -4.53 -4.11 -8.01
C VAL A 43 -4.55 -5.59 -8.37
N LEU A 44 -3.70 -6.35 -7.69
CA LEU A 44 -3.61 -7.80 -7.78
C LEU A 44 -4.54 -8.47 -6.76
N PRO A 45 -4.86 -9.77 -6.92
CA PRO A 45 -5.69 -10.50 -5.97
C PRO A 45 -5.22 -10.43 -4.51
N PHE A 46 -3.90 -10.41 -4.26
CA PHE A 46 -3.37 -10.28 -2.90
C PHE A 46 -3.61 -8.89 -2.29
N ASP A 47 -3.58 -7.83 -3.10
CA ASP A 47 -3.64 -6.45 -2.62
C ASP A 47 -4.99 -6.15 -1.95
N ARG A 48 -6.03 -6.89 -2.30
CA ARG A 48 -7.35 -6.80 -1.64
C ARG A 48 -7.34 -7.19 -0.17
N PHE A 49 -6.33 -7.93 0.27
CA PHE A 49 -6.20 -8.40 1.65
C PHE A 49 -5.04 -7.72 2.38
N ALA A 50 -4.06 -7.22 1.64
CA ALA A 50 -2.93 -6.48 2.19
C ALA A 50 -3.39 -5.12 2.75
N MET A 51 -2.55 -4.57 3.62
CA MET A 51 -2.64 -3.18 4.05
C MET A 51 -2.15 -2.29 2.92
N THR A 52 -2.93 -1.27 2.55
CA THR A 52 -2.45 -0.21 1.65
C THR A 52 -1.41 0.66 2.36
N SER A 53 -0.50 1.31 1.65
CA SER A 53 0.48 2.20 2.28
C SER A 53 -0.16 3.38 3.02
N TRP A 54 -1.35 3.83 2.60
CA TRP A 54 -2.13 4.83 3.35
C TRP A 54 -2.64 4.28 4.69
N GLU A 55 -3.18 3.06 4.70
CA GLU A 55 -3.63 2.40 5.94
C GLU A 55 -2.46 2.18 6.91
N GLU A 56 -1.29 1.82 6.38
CA GLU A 56 -0.06 1.72 7.15
C GLU A 56 0.33 3.07 7.78
N ASP A 57 0.31 4.17 7.01
CA ASP A 57 0.60 5.52 7.50
C ASP A 57 -0.37 5.96 8.61
N VAL A 58 -1.66 5.65 8.47
CA VAL A 58 -2.68 5.90 9.52
C VAL A 58 -2.40 5.09 10.78
N LEU A 59 -2.10 3.79 10.67
CA LEU A 59 -1.81 2.93 11.81
C LEU A 59 -0.50 3.32 12.50
N MET A 60 0.54 3.67 11.75
CA MET A 60 1.80 4.18 12.27
C MET A 60 1.59 5.52 13.01
N SER A 61 0.83 6.44 12.42
CA SER A 61 0.49 7.71 13.04
C SER A 61 -0.28 7.54 14.35
N ALA A 62 -1.28 6.64 14.37
CA ALA A 62 -2.02 6.29 15.60
C ALA A 62 -1.13 5.60 16.65
N THR A 63 -0.17 4.78 16.22
CA THR A 63 0.82 4.17 17.10
C THR A 63 1.69 5.23 17.76
N GLY A 64 2.20 6.19 16.98
CA GLY A 64 2.93 7.34 17.48
C GLY A 64 2.10 8.16 18.48
N ALA A 65 0.82 8.40 18.17
CA ALA A 65 -0.07 9.13 19.05
C ALA A 65 -0.26 8.43 20.41
N THR A 66 -0.46 7.11 20.42
CA THR A 66 -0.59 6.34 21.66
C THR A 66 0.64 6.48 22.55
N ILE A 67 1.83 6.38 21.95
CA ILE A 67 3.10 6.53 22.67
C ILE A 67 3.23 7.95 23.22
N ASN A 68 2.92 8.96 22.40
CA ASN A 68 3.07 10.36 22.77
C ASN A 68 2.08 10.80 23.87
N VAL A 69 0.85 10.29 23.86
CA VAL A 69 -0.13 10.53 24.93
C VAL A 69 0.39 9.97 26.26
N CYS A 70 0.90 8.74 26.25
CA CYS A 70 1.51 8.15 27.46
C CYS A 70 2.74 8.94 27.94
N ALA A 71 3.61 9.38 27.02
CA ALA A 71 4.78 10.18 27.36
C ALA A 71 4.37 11.53 27.97
N ALA A 72 3.36 12.18 27.40
CA ALA A 72 2.83 13.45 27.91
C ALA A 72 2.25 13.31 29.33
N ASP A 73 1.57 12.21 29.63
CA ASP A 73 1.09 11.89 30.99
C ASP A 73 2.24 11.73 32.01
N LYS A 74 3.45 11.45 31.52
CA LYS A 74 4.70 11.37 32.27
C LYS A 74 5.56 12.64 32.16
N ALA A 75 4.99 13.72 31.65
CA ALA A 75 5.62 15.02 31.45
C ALA A 75 6.79 15.02 30.44
N VAL A 76 6.78 14.08 29.49
CA VAL A 76 7.69 14.05 28.34
C VAL A 76 6.89 14.40 27.09
N GLU A 77 7.08 15.60 26.55
CA GLU A 77 6.39 16.05 25.34
C GLU A 77 7.07 15.50 24.09
N THR A 78 6.33 14.71 23.32
CA THR A 78 6.76 14.17 22.03
C THR A 78 5.68 14.40 20.99
N LYS A 79 6.09 14.50 19.72
CA LYS A 79 5.17 14.67 18.59
C LYS A 79 5.45 13.66 17.49
N THR A 80 4.39 13.28 16.79
CA THR A 80 4.45 12.42 15.61
C THR A 80 3.88 13.12 14.38
N VAL A 81 4.15 12.57 13.21
CA VAL A 81 3.63 13.06 11.94
C VAL A 81 2.16 12.63 11.81
N LEU A 82 1.32 13.49 11.21
CA LEU A 82 -0.05 13.11 10.83
C LEU A 82 0.00 12.29 9.55
N PRO A 83 -0.95 11.37 9.34
CA PRO A 83 -0.99 10.65 8.09
C PRO A 83 -1.24 11.63 6.93
N THR A 84 -0.71 11.28 5.77
CA THR A 84 -0.93 12.02 4.52
C THR A 84 -2.42 12.00 4.17
N ASP A 85 -2.93 13.09 3.55
CA ASP A 85 -4.30 13.07 3.02
C ASP A 85 -4.43 11.92 2.01
N LYS A 86 -5.44 11.08 2.22
CA LYS A 86 -5.66 9.87 1.41
C LYS A 86 -5.64 10.15 -0.09
N ARG A 87 -6.23 11.26 -0.55
CA ARG A 87 -6.30 11.57 -1.99
C ARG A 87 -4.91 11.86 -2.55
N VAL A 88 -4.10 12.61 -1.82
CA VAL A 88 -2.72 12.91 -2.21
C VAL A 88 -1.89 11.63 -2.21
N HIS A 89 -2.11 10.78 -1.21
CA HIS A 89 -1.41 9.51 -1.10
C HIS A 89 -1.75 8.57 -2.26
N ASP A 90 -3.04 8.33 -2.52
CA ASP A 90 -3.53 7.42 -3.56
C ASP A 90 -3.16 7.90 -4.97
N GLU A 91 -3.14 9.21 -5.24
CA GLU A 91 -2.75 9.74 -6.56
C GLU A 91 -1.25 9.57 -6.88
N ILE A 92 -0.38 9.57 -5.87
CA ILE A 92 1.07 9.55 -6.07
C ILE A 92 1.65 8.17 -5.82
N TYR A 93 1.34 7.54 -4.67
CA TYR A 93 2.03 6.34 -4.21
C TYR A 93 1.30 5.04 -4.54
N ALA A 94 0.05 5.08 -5.02
CA ALA A 94 -0.63 3.86 -5.50
C ALA A 94 -0.07 3.38 -6.85
N SER A 95 0.81 4.16 -7.48
CA SER A 95 1.39 3.77 -8.77
C SER A 95 2.26 2.52 -8.67
N GLU A 96 1.98 1.55 -9.52
CA GLU A 96 2.92 0.46 -9.82
C GLU A 96 4.19 1.05 -10.46
N HIS A 97 5.36 0.56 -10.04
CA HIS A 97 6.66 1.05 -10.51
C HIS A 97 7.70 -0.06 -10.77
N TYR A 98 7.35 -1.32 -10.51
CA TYR A 98 8.26 -2.47 -10.64
C TYR A 98 8.69 -2.68 -12.10
N PHE A 99 7.80 -2.42 -13.06
CA PHE A 99 8.13 -2.42 -14.48
C PHE A 99 8.60 -1.06 -15.02
N GLY A 100 8.84 -0.06 -14.17
CA GLY A 100 9.06 1.33 -14.57
C GLY A 100 7.75 2.05 -14.95
N PRO A 101 7.82 3.29 -15.46
CA PRO A 101 6.62 4.10 -15.73
C PRO A 101 5.71 3.39 -16.74
N TRP A 102 4.41 3.47 -16.54
CA TRP A 102 3.45 2.85 -17.46
C TRP A 102 2.33 3.77 -17.91
N THR A 103 2.18 4.94 -17.28
CA THR A 103 1.34 6.02 -17.81
C THR A 103 2.19 7.14 -18.39
N GLU A 104 1.65 7.83 -19.40
CA GLU A 104 2.32 8.96 -20.04
C GLU A 104 2.50 10.11 -19.04
N ALA A 105 1.55 10.31 -18.13
CA ALA A 105 1.65 11.32 -17.08
C ALA A 105 2.84 11.04 -16.15
N GLN A 106 3.09 9.78 -15.79
CA GLN A 106 4.23 9.41 -14.98
C GLN A 106 5.55 9.61 -15.70
N ALA A 107 5.66 9.10 -16.94
CA ALA A 107 6.88 9.22 -17.74
C ALA A 107 7.27 10.69 -17.95
N ASN A 108 6.29 11.56 -18.25
CA ASN A 108 6.55 12.99 -18.42
C ASN A 108 6.96 13.71 -17.14
N ARG A 109 6.46 13.28 -15.98
CA ARG A 109 6.72 13.96 -14.71
C ARG A 109 8.00 13.47 -14.04
N TRP A 110 8.26 12.16 -14.07
CA TRP A 110 9.31 11.54 -13.27
C TRP A 110 10.32 10.73 -14.08
N GLY A 111 10.13 10.55 -15.39
CA GLY A 111 10.98 9.66 -16.17
C GLY A 111 10.95 8.24 -15.59
N PHE A 112 12.10 7.75 -15.11
CA PHE A 112 12.23 6.46 -14.42
C PHE A 112 12.30 6.57 -12.89
N VAL A 113 12.23 7.78 -12.33
CA VAL A 113 12.10 7.97 -10.88
C VAL A 113 10.71 7.47 -10.44
N PRO A 114 10.58 6.69 -9.36
CA PRO A 114 9.28 6.31 -8.84
C PRO A 114 8.41 7.53 -8.51
N PRO A 115 7.10 7.49 -8.74
CA PRO A 115 6.21 8.58 -8.34
C PRO A 115 6.36 8.91 -6.85
N MET A 116 6.65 10.18 -6.57
CA MET A 116 6.80 10.69 -5.21
C MET A 116 6.51 12.21 -5.19
N THR A 117 6.34 12.78 -4.00
CA THR A 117 6.07 14.21 -3.85
C THR A 117 7.31 15.04 -4.16
N ASP A 118 7.12 16.33 -4.43
CA ASP A 118 8.24 17.29 -4.61
C ASP A 118 9.15 17.35 -3.36
N ALA A 119 8.58 17.12 -2.17
CA ALA A 119 9.36 17.00 -0.93
C ALA A 119 10.26 15.78 -0.94
N ASP A 120 9.73 14.63 -1.31
CA ASP A 120 10.53 13.40 -1.39
C ASP A 120 11.59 13.51 -2.48
N LEU A 121 11.27 14.08 -3.64
CA LEU A 121 12.25 14.33 -4.70
C LEU A 121 13.44 15.14 -4.16
N PHE A 122 13.18 16.20 -3.39
CA PHE A 122 14.22 17.01 -2.78
C PHE A 122 15.01 16.26 -1.70
N TYR A 123 14.32 15.67 -0.71
CA TYR A 123 14.97 15.03 0.44
C TYR A 123 15.71 13.73 0.06
N ASN A 124 15.26 13.03 -0.98
CA ASN A 124 15.95 11.87 -1.56
C ASN A 124 17.10 12.28 -2.51
N GLY A 125 17.28 13.58 -2.79
CA GLY A 125 18.37 14.10 -3.60
C GLY A 125 18.26 13.70 -5.08
N ILE A 126 17.04 13.65 -5.61
CA ILE A 126 16.80 13.31 -7.01
C ILE A 126 17.30 14.44 -7.92
N GLU A 127 18.21 14.11 -8.85
CA GLU A 127 18.73 15.07 -9.81
C GLU A 127 17.62 15.50 -10.78
N GLY A 128 17.52 16.80 -11.07
CA GLY A 128 16.42 17.36 -11.84
C GLY A 128 15.11 17.57 -11.07
N GLY A 129 15.04 17.12 -9.82
CA GLY A 129 13.97 17.46 -8.89
C GLY A 129 14.01 18.92 -8.40
N PRO A 130 13.11 19.30 -7.48
CA PRO A 130 13.11 20.62 -6.87
C PRO A 130 14.47 20.98 -6.28
N GLN A 131 14.94 22.21 -6.52
CA GLN A 131 16.28 22.65 -6.09
C GLN A 131 16.31 23.29 -4.70
N ASN A 132 15.15 23.69 -4.21
CA ASN A 132 15.00 24.23 -2.87
C ASN A 132 14.20 23.24 -2.06
N ALA A 133 14.55 23.10 -0.78
CA ALA A 133 13.73 22.36 0.15
C ALA A 133 12.32 22.95 0.05
N PRO A 134 11.32 22.15 -0.33
CA PRO A 134 9.96 22.61 -0.14
C PRO A 134 9.79 22.90 1.33
N GLU A 135 8.91 23.84 1.63
CA GLU A 135 8.61 24.09 3.02
C GLU A 135 8.15 22.79 3.67
N ALA A 136 8.64 22.50 4.87
CA ALA A 136 8.26 21.28 5.54
C ALA A 136 6.74 21.22 5.66
N MET A 137 6.15 20.08 5.27
CA MET A 137 4.71 19.84 5.39
C MET A 137 4.26 19.97 6.85
N PHE A 138 5.17 19.65 7.78
CA PHE A 138 4.98 19.75 9.20
C PHE A 138 6.00 20.70 9.81
N LEU A 139 5.56 21.53 10.74
CA LEU A 139 6.45 22.32 11.57
C LEU A 139 7.08 21.40 12.61
N SER A 140 8.20 20.74 12.25
CA SER A 140 8.96 19.94 13.20
C SER A 140 9.83 20.85 14.06
N GLU A 141 9.60 20.86 15.37
CA GLU A 141 10.56 21.38 16.32
C GLU A 141 11.60 20.28 16.56
N GLU A 142 12.90 20.59 16.48
CA GLU A 142 13.95 19.66 16.88
C GLU A 142 13.79 19.36 18.38
N HIS A 143 13.38 18.14 18.70
CA HIS A 143 13.33 17.66 20.08
C HIS A 143 14.65 16.97 20.40
N ASN A 144 15.41 17.53 21.34
CA ASN A 144 16.56 16.87 21.92
C ASN A 144 16.10 16.10 23.15
N TYR A 145 15.70 14.85 22.96
CA TYR A 145 15.34 13.97 24.06
C TYR A 145 16.56 13.63 24.91
N THR A 146 16.40 13.73 26.22
CA THR A 146 17.40 13.23 27.16
C THR A 146 17.34 11.69 27.20
N PRO A 147 18.39 11.00 27.69
CA PRO A 147 18.32 9.55 27.91
C PRO A 147 17.16 9.13 28.81
N GLU A 148 16.78 9.97 29.78
CA GLU A 148 15.63 9.75 30.65
C GLU A 148 14.29 9.86 29.87
N ASP A 149 14.17 10.82 28.95
CA ASP A 149 13.00 10.93 28.08
C ASP A 149 12.88 9.70 27.16
N GLU A 150 14.00 9.21 26.62
CA GLU A 150 14.02 7.99 25.78
C GLU A 150 13.57 6.75 26.57
N GLU A 151 13.93 6.63 27.85
CA GLU A 151 13.46 5.54 28.72
C GLU A 151 11.94 5.59 28.92
N VAL A 152 11.38 6.79 29.15
CA VAL A 152 9.93 6.99 29.28
C VAL A 152 9.20 6.63 27.99
N ILE A 153 9.71 7.09 26.83
CA ILE A 153 9.14 6.77 25.51
C ILE A 153 9.19 5.27 25.25
N GLY A 154 10.29 4.60 25.60
CA GLY A 154 10.45 3.15 25.51
C GLY A 154 9.42 2.41 26.37
N GLU A 155 9.25 2.80 27.63
CA GLU A 155 8.24 2.21 28.52
C GLU A 155 6.82 2.38 27.97
N CYS A 156 6.50 3.56 27.43
CA CYS A 156 5.20 3.83 26.81
C CYS A 156 4.96 2.99 25.55
N ARG A 157 6.01 2.70 24.77
CA ARG A 157 5.94 1.78 23.63
C ARG A 157 5.70 0.35 24.10
N ASP A 158 6.52 -0.14 25.02
CA ASP A 158 6.51 -1.54 25.47
C ASP A 158 5.25 -1.92 26.27
N SER A 159 4.56 -0.93 26.86
CA SER A 159 3.32 -1.14 27.61
C SER A 159 2.05 -0.95 26.76
N SER A 160 2.19 -0.54 25.50
CA SER A 160 1.06 -0.22 24.64
C SER A 160 0.54 -1.46 23.92
N SER A 161 -0.66 -1.92 24.28
CA SER A 161 -1.35 -2.98 23.54
C SER A 161 -1.68 -2.58 22.09
N TRP A 162 -1.71 -1.28 21.79
CA TRP A 162 -1.87 -0.78 20.43
C TRP A 162 -0.62 -1.06 19.59
N VAL A 163 0.58 -0.86 20.14
CA VAL A 163 1.85 -1.16 19.45
C VAL A 163 1.90 -2.65 19.08
N ASP A 164 1.59 -3.52 20.03
CA ASP A 164 1.56 -4.98 19.80
C ASP A 164 0.55 -5.36 18.70
N LEU A 165 -0.66 -4.79 18.76
CA LEU A 165 -1.72 -5.07 17.79
C LEU A 165 -1.34 -4.56 16.39
N SER A 166 -0.84 -3.32 16.29
CA SER A 166 -0.38 -2.76 15.01
C SER A 166 0.77 -3.59 14.44
N ALA A 167 1.72 -4.04 15.27
CA ALA A 167 2.84 -4.89 14.83
C ALA A 167 2.35 -6.25 14.32
N SER A 168 1.34 -6.85 14.96
CA SER A 168 0.78 -8.13 14.50
C SER A 168 0.13 -8.02 13.11
N LEU A 169 -0.44 -6.86 12.79
CA LEU A 169 -1.03 -6.59 11.47
C LEU A 169 0.01 -6.31 10.38
N THR A 170 1.23 -5.90 10.73
CA THR A 170 2.26 -5.58 9.73
C THR A 170 3.28 -6.70 9.54
N SER A 171 3.43 -7.62 10.51
CA SER A 171 4.55 -8.57 10.51
C SER A 171 4.19 -10.06 10.56
N GLU A 172 2.95 -10.45 10.85
CA GLU A 172 2.61 -11.84 11.21
C GLU A 172 1.57 -12.52 10.29
N SER A 173 1.80 -12.46 8.98
CA SER A 173 0.89 -13.09 8.01
C SER A 173 1.52 -14.34 7.37
N PRO A 174 0.97 -15.56 7.59
CA PRO A 174 1.53 -16.80 7.06
C PRO A 174 1.74 -16.80 5.54
N TRP A 175 0.90 -16.09 4.78
CA TRP A 175 1.05 -15.97 3.33
C TRP A 175 2.23 -15.10 2.91
N LEU A 176 2.72 -14.18 3.76
CA LEU A 176 3.92 -13.38 3.47
C LEU A 176 5.20 -14.23 3.48
N THR A 177 5.19 -15.44 4.04
CA THR A 177 6.34 -16.35 3.94
C THR A 177 6.42 -17.03 2.58
N ASP A 178 5.26 -17.34 1.98
CA ASP A 178 5.18 -17.97 0.66
C ASP A 178 5.22 -16.92 -0.48
N TYR A 179 4.98 -15.64 -0.17
CA TYR A 179 4.95 -14.54 -1.15
C TYR A 179 6.32 -14.24 -1.82
N PRO A 180 7.48 -14.20 -1.12
CA PRO A 180 8.77 -13.98 -1.77
C PRO A 180 9.13 -15.05 -2.82
N ILE A 181 8.58 -16.27 -2.70
CA ILE A 181 8.75 -17.34 -3.70
C ILE A 181 8.05 -16.95 -5.01
N PHE A 182 7.03 -16.09 -4.96
CA PHE A 182 6.31 -15.59 -6.13
C PHE A 182 7.09 -14.51 -6.90
N GLU A 183 7.75 -13.56 -6.23
CA GLU A 183 8.53 -12.49 -6.88
C GLU A 183 9.69 -13.01 -7.75
N GLU A 184 10.19 -14.20 -7.47
CA GLU A 184 11.23 -14.85 -8.28
C GLU A 184 10.64 -15.71 -9.42
N THR A 185 9.47 -16.33 -9.21
CA THR A 185 8.94 -17.35 -10.14
C THR A 185 8.21 -16.78 -11.35
N TRP A 186 7.60 -15.60 -11.25
CA TRP A 186 6.92 -15.00 -12.41
C TRP A 186 7.90 -14.73 -13.57
N LYS A 187 9.18 -14.44 -13.28
CA LYS A 187 10.24 -14.21 -14.28
C LYS A 187 10.54 -15.43 -15.14
N GLU A 188 10.27 -16.62 -14.62
CA GLU A 188 10.48 -17.88 -15.32
C GLU A 188 9.21 -18.39 -16.01
N HIS A 189 8.07 -17.73 -15.78
CA HIS A 189 6.79 -18.13 -16.37
C HIS A 189 6.79 -17.88 -17.88
N GLU A 190 6.45 -18.90 -18.68
CA GLU A 190 6.56 -18.86 -20.14
C GLU A 190 5.81 -17.67 -20.76
N GLU A 191 4.62 -17.36 -20.24
CA GLU A 191 3.84 -16.22 -20.70
C GLU A 191 4.50 -14.87 -20.35
N ALA A 192 5.07 -14.73 -19.15
CA ALA A 192 5.76 -13.51 -18.74
C ALA A 192 7.02 -13.28 -19.57
N VAL A 193 7.81 -14.33 -19.79
CA VAL A 193 8.99 -14.31 -20.67
C VAL A 193 8.60 -13.85 -22.07
N ARG A 194 7.48 -14.34 -22.61
CA ARG A 194 6.98 -13.92 -23.92
C ARG A 194 6.59 -12.44 -23.94
N ILE A 195 5.79 -11.98 -22.98
CA ILE A 195 5.34 -10.58 -22.86
C ILE A 195 6.53 -9.62 -22.72
N ILE A 196 7.51 -9.97 -21.88
CA ILE A 196 8.75 -9.21 -21.71
C ILE A 196 9.56 -9.19 -23.02
N GLY A 197 9.67 -10.34 -23.71
CA GLY A 197 10.35 -10.41 -25.00
C GLY A 197 9.72 -9.51 -26.07
N GLU A 198 8.39 -9.43 -26.11
CA GLU A 198 7.65 -8.51 -26.99
C GLU A 198 7.96 -7.04 -26.65
N LEU A 199 7.99 -6.68 -25.37
CA LEU A 199 8.38 -5.33 -24.93
C LEU A 199 9.83 -5.02 -25.33
N SER A 200 10.77 -5.91 -25.03
CA SER A 200 12.19 -5.74 -25.41
C SER A 200 12.38 -5.56 -26.91
N GLN A 201 11.60 -6.29 -27.73
CA GLN A 201 11.62 -6.11 -29.18
C GLN A 201 11.09 -4.72 -29.57
N CYS A 202 9.97 -4.27 -28.99
CA CYS A 202 9.45 -2.93 -29.25
C CYS A 202 10.45 -1.83 -28.88
N LEU A 203 11.13 -1.96 -27.73
CA LEU A 203 12.19 -1.03 -27.31
C LEU A 203 13.33 -1.00 -28.36
N THR A 204 13.76 -2.18 -28.82
CA THR A 204 14.81 -2.31 -29.85
C THR A 204 14.39 -1.67 -31.17
N ASP A 205 13.15 -1.86 -31.60
CA ASP A 205 12.60 -1.27 -32.82
C ASP A 205 12.53 0.27 -32.73
N ASN A 206 12.45 0.81 -31.52
CA ASN A 206 12.52 2.24 -31.22
C ASN A 206 13.94 2.73 -30.87
N ASN A 207 14.98 1.96 -31.21
CA ASN A 207 16.40 2.29 -31.00
C ASN A 207 16.83 2.39 -29.52
N LEU A 208 16.04 1.83 -28.60
CA LEU A 208 16.45 1.64 -27.21
C LEU A 208 17.09 0.27 -27.03
N VAL A 209 18.05 0.14 -26.11
CA VAL A 209 18.74 -1.12 -25.83
C VAL A 209 18.24 -1.68 -24.51
N PRO A 210 17.41 -2.75 -24.48
CA PRO A 210 16.95 -3.35 -23.22
C PRO A 210 18.11 -3.80 -22.32
N LEU A 211 17.95 -3.62 -21.01
CA LEU A 211 18.87 -4.17 -20.02
C LEU A 211 18.77 -5.70 -20.00
N LYS A 212 19.91 -6.38 -19.81
CA LYS A 212 19.94 -7.85 -19.85
C LYS A 212 19.16 -8.50 -18.71
N GLU A 213 19.33 -7.98 -17.50
CA GLU A 213 18.73 -8.57 -16.28
C GLU A 213 17.33 -8.02 -15.99
N THR A 214 16.97 -6.86 -16.58
CA THR A 214 15.64 -6.23 -16.49
C THR A 214 15.18 -5.77 -17.88
N PRO A 215 14.78 -6.69 -18.77
CA PRO A 215 14.52 -6.39 -20.19
C PRO A 215 13.34 -5.44 -20.47
N TRP A 216 12.57 -5.10 -19.44
CA TRP A 216 11.52 -4.08 -19.47
C TRP A 216 12.04 -2.65 -19.28
N LEU A 217 13.33 -2.48 -18.94
CA LEU A 217 13.99 -1.19 -18.82
C LEU A 217 15.09 -1.03 -19.90
N PRO A 218 15.25 0.15 -20.48
CA PRO A 218 16.33 0.46 -21.41
C PRO A 218 17.65 0.79 -20.70
N THR A 219 18.77 0.54 -21.38
CA THR A 219 20.11 0.93 -20.93
C THR A 219 20.20 2.44 -20.83
N GLY A 220 20.67 2.95 -19.69
CA GLY A 220 20.73 4.38 -19.42
C GLY A 220 19.53 4.94 -18.65
N SER A 221 18.49 4.12 -18.39
CA SER A 221 17.44 4.48 -17.44
C SER A 221 18.02 4.66 -16.04
N GLN A 222 17.72 5.78 -15.38
CA GLN A 222 18.22 6.15 -14.06
C GLN A 222 17.04 6.47 -13.12
N SER A 223 16.97 5.77 -11.99
CA SER A 223 15.90 5.95 -10.99
C SER A 223 16.12 7.12 -10.03
N ASN A 224 17.17 7.93 -10.26
CA ASN A 224 17.56 9.07 -9.43
C ASN A 224 17.80 10.36 -10.25
N LEU A 225 17.35 10.40 -11.50
CA LEU A 225 17.54 11.52 -12.43
C LEU A 225 16.26 11.79 -13.23
N ILE A 226 15.87 13.05 -13.29
CA ILE A 226 14.76 13.57 -14.09
C ILE A 226 15.33 14.62 -15.06
N ASP A 227 15.50 14.25 -16.32
CA ASP A 227 15.87 15.18 -17.39
C ASP A 227 15.14 14.85 -18.70
N GLU A 228 15.37 15.65 -19.74
CA GLU A 228 14.72 15.48 -21.05
C GLU A 228 15.05 14.11 -21.68
N GLU A 229 16.27 13.60 -21.51
CA GLU A 229 16.68 12.29 -22.03
C GLU A 229 15.96 11.14 -21.31
N GLN A 230 15.89 11.20 -19.97
CA GLN A 230 15.16 10.21 -19.17
C GLN A 230 13.66 10.24 -19.46
N ILE A 231 13.08 11.43 -19.64
CA ILE A 231 11.65 11.61 -19.96
C ILE A 231 11.35 11.04 -21.35
N ASP A 232 12.10 11.41 -22.39
CA ASP A 232 11.88 10.92 -23.76
C ASP A 232 12.00 9.39 -23.84
N MET A 233 12.99 8.84 -23.14
CA MET A 233 13.19 7.40 -23.04
C MET A 233 12.04 6.71 -22.31
N ALA A 234 11.58 7.27 -21.18
CA ALA A 234 10.43 6.77 -20.42
C ALA A 234 9.12 6.83 -21.22
N VAL A 235 8.87 7.92 -21.96
CA VAL A 235 7.69 8.06 -22.83
C VAL A 235 7.71 6.98 -23.91
N THR A 236 8.86 6.72 -24.53
CA THR A 236 9.00 5.63 -25.51
C THR A 236 8.71 4.25 -24.89
N VAL A 237 9.16 4.00 -23.65
CA VAL A 237 8.84 2.78 -22.91
C VAL A 237 7.34 2.65 -22.69
N VAL A 238 6.67 3.73 -22.25
CA VAL A 238 5.21 3.76 -22.05
C VAL A 238 4.46 3.51 -23.35
N ASP A 239 4.88 4.12 -24.46
CA ASP A 239 4.25 3.91 -25.77
C ASP A 239 4.36 2.45 -26.21
N CYS A 240 5.54 1.84 -26.02
CA CYS A 240 5.73 0.41 -26.26
C CYS A 240 4.80 -0.44 -25.39
N LYS A 241 4.77 -0.20 -24.07
CA LYS A 241 3.88 -0.92 -23.14
C LYS A 241 2.42 -0.81 -23.54
N LYS A 242 1.95 0.39 -23.88
CA LYS A 242 0.57 0.67 -24.29
C LYS A 242 0.22 -0.05 -25.60
N SER A 243 1.11 -0.05 -26.58
CA SER A 243 0.88 -0.72 -27.87
C SER A 243 0.74 -2.25 -27.75
N LEU A 244 1.36 -2.83 -26.73
CA LEU A 244 1.40 -4.27 -26.48
C LEU A 244 0.39 -4.76 -25.44
N ASP A 245 -0.38 -3.84 -24.84
CA ASP A 245 -1.18 -4.11 -23.65
C ASP A 245 -0.33 -4.76 -22.52
N PHE A 246 0.92 -4.32 -22.41
CA PHE A 246 1.94 -4.98 -21.59
C PHE A 246 1.52 -5.08 -20.12
N THR A 247 1.12 -3.95 -19.52
CA THR A 247 0.82 -3.87 -18.08
C THR A 247 -0.33 -4.79 -17.70
N GLN A 248 -1.44 -4.78 -18.45
CA GLN A 248 -2.58 -5.65 -18.17
C GLN A 248 -2.20 -7.12 -18.32
N ARG A 249 -1.44 -7.47 -19.37
CA ARG A 249 -1.04 -8.84 -19.64
C ARG A 249 -0.09 -9.38 -18.58
N ILE A 250 0.92 -8.61 -18.17
CA ILE A 250 1.86 -9.05 -17.14
C ILE A 250 1.17 -9.14 -15.76
N ALA A 251 0.33 -8.16 -15.41
CA ALA A 251 -0.44 -8.19 -14.18
C ALA A 251 -1.40 -9.39 -14.13
N ASN A 252 -1.99 -9.79 -15.26
CA ASN A 252 -2.81 -10.99 -15.34
C ASN A 252 -2.01 -12.29 -15.14
N VAL A 253 -0.75 -12.34 -15.61
CA VAL A 253 0.14 -13.47 -15.29
C VAL A 253 0.38 -13.51 -13.80
N GLU A 254 0.68 -12.38 -13.18
CA GLU A 254 0.92 -12.30 -11.74
C GLU A 254 -0.31 -12.71 -10.93
N ALA A 255 -1.48 -12.17 -11.26
CA ALA A 255 -2.75 -12.55 -10.65
C ALA A 255 -3.02 -14.07 -10.76
N SER A 256 -2.74 -14.67 -11.92
CA SER A 256 -2.93 -16.11 -12.13
C SER A 256 -2.01 -16.98 -11.26
N LEU A 257 -0.79 -16.50 -11.01
CA LEU A 257 0.20 -17.18 -10.18
C LEU A 257 -0.06 -16.97 -8.68
N GLN A 258 -0.70 -15.86 -8.33
CA GLN A 258 -1.16 -15.57 -6.98
C GLN A 258 -2.33 -16.47 -6.56
N GLN A 259 -3.18 -16.88 -7.50
CA GLN A 259 -4.42 -17.61 -7.24
C GLN A 259 -4.27 -18.83 -6.30
N PRO A 260 -3.31 -19.75 -6.48
CA PRO A 260 -3.19 -20.93 -5.61
C PRO A 260 -2.90 -20.56 -4.15
N LEU A 261 -2.22 -19.43 -3.91
CA LEU A 261 -1.95 -18.95 -2.56
C LEU A 261 -3.19 -18.27 -1.96
N VAL A 262 -3.92 -17.49 -2.75
CA VAL A 262 -5.22 -16.93 -2.34
C VAL A 262 -6.17 -18.06 -1.96
N GLU A 263 -6.23 -19.14 -2.73
CA GLU A 263 -7.05 -20.32 -2.40
C GLU A 263 -6.56 -21.00 -1.10
N LYS A 264 -5.25 -21.20 -0.97
CA LYS A 264 -4.61 -21.85 0.19
C LYS A 264 -4.83 -21.08 1.50
N TYR A 265 -4.77 -19.75 1.44
CA TYR A 265 -4.79 -18.85 2.61
C TYR A 265 -6.04 -17.97 2.70
N SER A 266 -7.07 -18.26 1.91
CA SER A 266 -8.27 -17.41 1.77
C SER A 266 -8.88 -16.98 3.09
N ARG A 267 -8.98 -17.89 4.06
CA ARG A 267 -9.53 -17.59 5.39
C ARG A 267 -8.61 -16.67 6.18
N GLU A 268 -7.32 -16.99 6.26
CA GLU A 268 -6.34 -16.21 7.00
C GLU A 268 -6.23 -14.78 6.43
N MET A 269 -6.28 -14.65 5.10
CA MET A 269 -6.31 -13.35 4.42
C MET A 269 -7.59 -12.55 4.72
N GLN A 270 -8.75 -13.20 4.74
CA GLN A 270 -10.03 -12.56 5.10
C GLN A 270 -10.05 -12.11 6.56
N GLU A 271 -9.54 -12.94 7.47
CA GLU A 271 -9.40 -12.61 8.90
C GLU A 271 -8.49 -11.39 9.08
N HIS A 272 -7.38 -11.33 8.35
CA HIS A 272 -6.45 -10.22 8.38
C HIS A 272 -7.05 -8.92 7.83
N ARG A 273 -7.67 -8.96 6.64
CA ARG A 273 -8.34 -7.80 6.06
C ARG A 273 -9.43 -7.27 7.00
N SER A 274 -10.20 -8.17 7.61
CA SER A 274 -11.22 -7.81 8.62
C SER A 274 -10.60 -7.14 9.85
N ALA A 275 -9.43 -7.61 10.30
CA ALA A 275 -8.73 -7.02 11.44
C ALA A 275 -8.19 -5.62 11.12
N ILE A 276 -7.67 -5.39 9.90
CA ILE A 276 -7.31 -4.03 9.45
C ILE A 276 -8.56 -3.15 9.42
N ASP A 277 -9.64 -3.61 8.78
CA ASP A 277 -10.90 -2.85 8.67
C ASP A 277 -11.50 -2.47 10.04
N GLU A 278 -11.39 -3.35 11.04
CA GLU A 278 -11.84 -3.08 12.41
C GLU A 278 -10.94 -2.06 13.13
N MET A 279 -9.65 -2.02 12.80
CA MET A 279 -8.67 -1.15 13.43
C MET A 279 -8.66 0.26 12.85
N MET A 280 -8.91 0.43 11.56
CA MET A 280 -8.85 1.73 10.88
C MET A 280 -9.72 2.82 11.54
N PRO A 281 -11.01 2.59 11.87
CA PRO A 281 -11.82 3.60 12.55
C PRO A 281 -11.30 3.96 13.95
N GLN A 282 -10.65 3.03 14.64
CA GLN A 282 -10.06 3.27 15.95
C GLN A 282 -8.80 4.12 15.84
N ALA A 283 -7.98 3.85 14.83
CA ALA A 283 -6.76 4.60 14.53
C ALA A 283 -7.10 6.06 14.17
N GLU A 284 -8.05 6.25 13.25
CA GLU A 284 -8.55 7.57 12.86
C GLU A 284 -9.13 8.32 14.05
N LYS A 285 -9.89 7.63 14.91
CA LYS A 285 -10.47 8.24 16.12
C LYS A 285 -9.37 8.69 17.08
N LEU A 286 -8.35 7.88 17.32
CA LEU A 286 -7.24 8.23 18.20
C LEU A 286 -6.49 9.47 17.68
N ILE A 287 -6.23 9.52 16.36
CA ILE A 287 -5.61 10.68 15.71
C ILE A 287 -6.48 11.94 15.91
N ALA A 288 -7.79 11.82 15.74
CA ALA A 288 -8.72 12.94 15.88
C ALA A 288 -8.91 13.42 17.33
N GLU A 289 -8.83 12.53 18.32
CA GLU A 289 -9.02 12.86 19.74
C GLU A 289 -7.77 13.51 20.37
N HIS A 290 -6.59 13.31 19.77
CA HIS A 290 -5.30 13.79 20.29
C HIS A 290 -4.52 14.69 19.32
N PRO A 291 -5.09 15.78 18.79
CA PRO A 291 -4.37 16.65 17.85
C PRO A 291 -3.10 17.28 18.45
N GLU A 292 -3.01 17.38 19.78
CA GLU A 292 -1.88 17.97 20.51
C GLU A 292 -0.56 17.18 20.39
N VAL A 293 -0.64 15.87 20.13
CA VAL A 293 0.55 15.00 20.02
C VAL A 293 1.09 14.88 18.60
N PHE A 294 0.58 15.69 17.69
CA PHE A 294 1.02 15.75 16.31
C PHE A 294 1.76 17.04 15.99
N PHE A 295 2.65 16.98 15.00
CA PHE A 295 3.21 18.19 14.42
C PHE A 295 2.12 19.02 13.71
N GLU A 296 2.18 20.34 13.89
CA GLU A 296 1.28 21.24 13.19
C GLU A 296 1.58 21.20 11.69
N ARG A 297 0.54 21.04 10.86
CA ARG A 297 0.68 21.19 9.40
C ARG A 297 1.05 22.62 9.08
N ASN A 298 2.01 22.79 8.18
CA ASN A 298 2.35 24.10 7.65
C ASN A 298 1.14 24.64 6.86
N PRO A 299 0.59 25.81 7.24
CA PRO A 299 -0.67 26.33 6.68
C PRO A 299 -0.61 26.63 5.17
N LYS A 300 0.59 26.64 4.57
CA LYS A 300 0.77 26.82 3.12
C LYS A 300 0.41 25.58 2.29
N PHE A 301 0.28 24.40 2.91
CA PHE A 301 -0.05 23.16 2.22
C PHE A 301 -1.56 22.82 2.17
N GLY A 302 -2.42 23.75 2.61
CA GLY A 302 -3.88 23.54 2.61
C GLY A 302 -4.35 22.52 3.65
N GLN A 303 -5.64 22.57 3.97
CA GLN A 303 -6.32 21.55 4.78
C GLN A 303 -6.82 20.42 3.88
#